data_AF-A0A8J3FDU7-F1
#
_entry.id   AF-A0A8J3FDU7-F1
#
_cell.length_a   1.000
_cell.length_b   1.000
_cell.length_c   1.000
_cell.angle_alpha   90.00
_cell.angle_beta   90.00
_cell.angle_gamma   90.00
#
_symmetry.space_group_name_H-M   'P 1'
#
loop_
_entity.id
_entity.type
_entity.pdbx_description
1 polymer ?
#
loop_
_entity_poly.entity_id
_entity_poly.type
_entity_poly.pdbx_seq_one_letter_code
_entity_poly.pdbx_strand_id
1 'polypeptide(L)'
;MKTLNLKISLLALFCYGAFATYGYAQQGIVTINQDKNIETLLNLKKEINKNSTDRYKIQVYSGNRSEAETTQSKFNSSYPDWRSTIVYEYPNFKIWAGSFTTRLEADRALKEVKHTFPGAFIFKPKKDFK
;
A
#
# COMPACT_ATOMS: atom_id res chain seq x y z
N MET A 1 40.42 17.08 -45.88
CA MET A 1 39.70 16.05 -45.08
C MET A 1 39.33 16.51 -43.67
N LYS A 2 40.20 17.18 -42.90
CA LYS A 2 39.91 17.59 -41.51
C LYS A 2 38.71 18.56 -41.36
N THR A 3 38.53 19.50 -42.29
CA THR A 3 37.41 20.47 -42.26
C THR A 3 36.05 19.85 -42.62
N LEU A 4 36.03 18.76 -43.37
CA LEU A 4 34.80 18.05 -43.74
C LEU A 4 34.26 17.23 -42.55
N ASN A 5 35.15 16.53 -41.84
CA ASN A 5 34.79 15.78 -40.63
C ASN A 5 34.29 16.71 -39.50
N LEU A 6 34.84 17.92 -39.40
CA LEU A 6 34.38 18.93 -38.43
C LEU A 6 32.95 19.40 -38.73
N LYS A 7 32.61 19.61 -40.03
CA LYS A 7 31.25 19.99 -40.46
C LYS A 7 30.24 18.87 -40.21
N ILE A 8 30.63 17.62 -40.43
CA ILE A 8 29.78 16.44 -40.16
C ILE A 8 29.52 16.31 -38.64
N SER A 9 30.55 16.54 -37.81
CA SER A 9 30.40 16.54 -36.35
C SER A 9 29.47 17.66 -35.86
N LEU A 10 29.56 18.85 -36.46
CA LEU A 10 28.67 19.97 -36.15
C LEU A 10 27.21 19.68 -36.56
N LEU A 11 27.01 19.04 -37.72
CA LEU A 11 25.68 18.65 -38.19
C LEU A 11 25.06 17.56 -37.29
N ALA A 12 25.85 16.58 -36.85
CA ALA A 12 25.40 15.56 -35.92
C ALA A 12 25.01 16.14 -34.55
N LEU A 13 25.77 17.12 -34.04
CA LEU A 13 25.47 17.81 -32.79
C LEU A 13 24.14 18.60 -32.89
N PHE A 14 23.91 19.25 -34.03
CA PHE A 14 22.66 19.96 -34.29
C PHE A 14 21.44 19.02 -34.35
N CYS A 15 21.58 17.89 -35.04
CA CYS A 15 20.52 16.87 -35.08
C CYS A 15 20.23 16.31 -33.68
N TYR A 16 21.26 16.04 -32.86
CA TYR A 16 21.06 15.55 -31.50
C TYR A 16 20.29 16.55 -30.61
N GLY A 17 20.60 17.85 -30.73
CA GLY A 17 19.85 18.90 -30.03
C GLY A 17 18.38 19.00 -30.46
N ALA A 18 18.08 18.74 -31.74
CA ALA A 18 16.71 18.76 -32.24
C ALA A 18 15.86 17.56 -31.75
N PHE A 19 16.45 16.38 -31.58
CA PHE A 19 15.73 15.20 -31.06
C PHE A 19 15.46 15.26 -29.54
N ALA A 20 16.21 16.06 -28.78
CA ALA A 20 16.08 16.13 -27.33
C ALA A 20 14.84 16.90 -26.82
N THR A 21 14.08 17.58 -27.69
CA THR A 21 12.99 18.48 -27.28
C THR A 21 11.57 17.92 -27.45
N TYR A 22 11.42 16.70 -27.97
CA TYR A 22 10.11 16.07 -28.20
C TYR A 22 9.75 15.06 -27.12
N GLY A 23 9.42 15.55 -25.92
CA GLY A 23 9.02 14.72 -24.78
C GLY A 23 7.89 15.32 -23.97
N TYR A 24 6.75 15.63 -24.59
CA TYR A 24 5.56 16.07 -23.86
C TYR A 24 4.69 14.86 -23.48
N ALA A 25 4.80 14.40 -22.24
CA ALA A 25 3.80 13.51 -21.66
C ALA A 25 2.58 14.35 -21.28
N GLN A 26 1.52 14.32 -22.10
CA GLN A 26 0.30 15.05 -21.82
C GLN A 26 -0.60 14.19 -20.91
N GLN A 27 -0.95 14.71 -19.73
CA GLN A 27 -1.93 14.07 -18.86
C GLN A 27 -3.32 14.15 -19.53
N GLY A 28 -3.93 12.99 -19.83
CA GLY A 28 -5.28 12.94 -20.38
C GLY A 28 -6.32 13.52 -19.41
N ILE A 29 -7.28 14.29 -19.92
CA ILE A 29 -8.41 14.80 -19.14
C ILE A 29 -9.39 13.64 -18.89
N VAL A 30 -9.48 13.17 -17.65
CA VAL A 30 -10.44 12.16 -17.23
C VAL A 30 -11.69 12.85 -16.68
N THR A 31 -12.77 12.86 -17.46
CA THR A 31 -14.08 13.34 -17.00
C THR A 31 -14.81 12.20 -16.30
N ILE A 32 -14.94 12.28 -14.98
CA ILE A 32 -15.67 11.28 -14.18
C ILE A 32 -17.15 11.67 -14.15
N ASN A 33 -17.97 10.97 -14.93
CA ASN A 33 -19.42 11.07 -14.85
C ASN A 33 -19.95 10.04 -13.84
N GLN A 34 -20.07 10.44 -12.57
CA GLN A 34 -20.57 9.58 -11.49
C GLN A 34 -21.76 10.22 -10.78
N ASP A 35 -22.68 9.38 -10.30
CA ASP A 35 -23.79 9.81 -9.45
C ASP A 35 -23.26 10.26 -8.08
N LYS A 36 -23.78 11.39 -7.55
CA LYS A 36 -23.45 11.93 -6.22
C LYS A 36 -23.71 10.93 -5.07
N ASN A 37 -24.65 10.02 -5.26
CA ASN A 37 -24.96 8.96 -4.29
C ASN A 37 -23.79 8.00 -4.10
N ILE A 38 -22.98 7.76 -5.13
CA ILE A 38 -21.80 6.87 -5.05
C ILE A 38 -20.76 7.46 -4.09
N GLU A 39 -20.52 8.77 -4.18
CA GLU A 39 -19.61 9.46 -3.27
C GLU A 39 -20.09 9.36 -1.82
N THR A 40 -21.41 9.50 -1.61
CA THR A 40 -22.03 9.39 -0.29
C THR A 40 -21.87 7.98 0.27
N LEU A 41 -22.17 6.94 -0.52
CA LEU A 41 -21.99 5.54 -0.13
C LEU A 41 -20.53 5.21 0.17
N LEU A 42 -19.59 5.75 -0.61
CA LEU A 42 -18.16 5.56 -0.38
C LEU A 42 -17.72 6.20 0.94
N ASN A 43 -18.19 7.40 1.23
CA ASN A 43 -17.89 8.10 2.48
C ASN A 43 -18.49 7.35 3.69
N LEU A 44 -19.73 6.88 3.59
CA LEU A 44 -20.35 6.03 4.62
C LEU A 44 -19.57 4.74 4.83
N LYS A 45 -19.11 4.07 3.76
CA LYS A 45 -18.28 2.86 3.85
C LYS A 45 -16.97 3.13 4.57
N LYS A 46 -16.29 4.25 4.26
CA LYS A 46 -15.06 4.68 4.94
C LYS A 46 -15.31 4.93 6.42
N GLU A 47 -16.39 5.62 6.76
CA GLU A 47 -16.76 5.93 8.13
C GLU A 47 -17.04 4.66 8.94
N ILE A 48 -17.85 3.75 8.40
CA ILE A 48 -18.11 2.44 9.01
C ILE A 48 -16.80 1.70 9.23
N ASN A 49 -15.93 1.62 8.23
CA ASN A 49 -14.65 0.91 8.35
C ASN A 49 -13.71 1.54 9.41
N LYS A 50 -13.73 2.87 9.57
CA LYS A 50 -12.94 3.58 10.57
C LYS A 50 -13.47 3.35 11.99
N ASN A 51 -14.79 3.38 12.16
CA ASN A 51 -15.45 3.28 13.47
C ASN A 51 -15.70 1.83 13.92
N SER A 52 -15.60 0.86 13.00
CA SER A 52 -15.79 -0.56 13.28
C SER A 52 -14.60 -1.14 14.04
N THR A 53 -14.64 -1.00 15.36
CA THR A 53 -13.75 -1.72 16.28
C THR A 53 -14.12 -3.21 16.42
N ASP A 54 -15.32 -3.59 15.97
CA ASP A 54 -15.87 -4.94 16.14
C ASP A 54 -15.37 -5.98 15.13
N ARG A 55 -14.22 -5.75 14.49
CA ARG A 55 -13.67 -6.63 13.44
C ARG A 55 -12.50 -7.44 13.95
N TYR A 56 -12.45 -8.71 13.55
CA TYR A 56 -11.32 -9.59 13.87
C TYR A 56 -10.08 -9.16 13.10
N LYS A 57 -8.93 -9.21 13.77
CA LYS A 57 -7.62 -8.91 13.17
C LYS A 57 -6.64 -10.02 13.53
N ILE A 58 -5.60 -10.17 12.71
CA ILE A 58 -4.52 -11.10 12.98
C ILE A 58 -3.32 -10.30 13.48
N GLN A 59 -2.84 -10.58 14.68
CA GLN A 59 -1.56 -10.03 15.13
C GLN A 59 -0.44 -10.90 14.56
N VAL A 60 0.50 -10.30 13.85
CA VAL A 60 1.60 -11.01 13.18
C VAL A 60 2.91 -10.90 13.97
N TYR A 61 3.14 -9.76 14.61
CA TYR A 61 4.37 -9.46 15.34
C TYR A 61 4.09 -8.51 16.51
N SER A 62 4.93 -8.57 17.54
CA SER A 62 4.94 -7.66 18.68
C SER A 62 6.36 -7.54 19.21
N GLY A 63 6.93 -6.34 19.20
CA GLY A 63 8.30 -6.12 19.69
C GLY A 63 8.84 -4.74 19.37
N ASN A 64 10.11 -4.66 18.93
CA ASN A 64 10.76 -3.39 18.67
C ASN A 64 10.29 -2.75 17.35
N ARG A 65 10.54 -1.45 17.19
CA ARG A 65 10.08 -0.68 16.03
C ARG A 65 10.69 -1.16 14.71
N SER A 66 12.00 -1.41 14.69
CA SER A 66 12.73 -1.76 13.46
C SER A 66 12.28 -3.12 12.91
N GLU A 67 12.12 -4.12 13.77
CA GLU A 67 11.58 -5.42 13.41
C GLU A 67 10.09 -5.35 13.01
N ALA A 68 9.31 -4.47 13.63
CA ALA A 68 7.93 -4.25 13.24
C ALA A 68 7.83 -3.70 11.81
N GLU A 69 8.64 -2.70 11.45
CA GLU A 69 8.67 -2.10 10.10
C GLU A 69 9.13 -3.10 9.03
N THR A 70 10.19 -3.86 9.30
CA THR A 70 10.67 -4.91 8.38
C THR A 70 9.66 -6.04 8.23
N THR A 71 9.03 -6.47 9.32
CA THR A 71 7.96 -7.48 9.30
C THR A 71 6.74 -6.99 8.55
N GLN A 72 6.37 -5.71 8.71
CA GLN A 72 5.25 -5.11 7.98
C GLN A 72 5.48 -5.14 6.47
N SER A 73 6.69 -4.76 6.04
CA SER A 73 7.09 -4.80 4.62
C SER A 73 7.01 -6.23 4.09
N LYS A 74 7.57 -7.20 4.82
CA LYS A 74 7.51 -8.63 4.46
C LYS A 74 6.07 -9.14 4.36
N PHE A 75 5.20 -8.77 5.30
CA PHE A 75 3.80 -9.15 5.28
C PHE A 75 3.09 -8.60 4.04
N ASN A 76 3.22 -7.30 3.78
CA ASN A 76 2.55 -6.66 2.63
C ASN A 76 3.03 -7.21 1.29
N SER A 77 4.30 -7.62 1.18
CA SER A 77 4.83 -8.28 -0.02
C SER A 77 4.34 -9.72 -0.19
N SER A 78 4.12 -10.44 0.92
CA SER A 78 3.69 -11.85 0.89
C SER A 78 2.17 -12.00 0.73
N TYR A 79 1.39 -11.04 1.26
CA TYR A 79 -0.07 -11.07 1.28
C TYR A 79 -0.64 -9.74 0.78
N PRO A 80 -0.58 -9.46 -0.54
CA PRO A 80 -1.00 -8.17 -1.10
C PRO A 80 -2.49 -7.87 -0.91
N ASP A 81 -3.32 -8.90 -0.75
CA ASP A 81 -4.77 -8.78 -0.55
C ASP A 81 -5.13 -8.23 0.83
N TRP A 82 -4.23 -8.35 1.81
CA TRP A 82 -4.45 -7.92 3.18
C TRP A 82 -3.52 -6.77 3.56
N ARG A 83 -4.11 -5.67 4.02
CA ARG A 83 -3.34 -4.54 4.57
C ARG A 83 -2.92 -4.84 6.00
N SER A 84 -1.68 -4.47 6.32
CA SER A 84 -1.17 -4.44 7.69
C SER A 84 -1.08 -3.03 8.25
N THR A 85 -1.18 -2.89 9.57
CA THR A 85 -1.10 -1.62 10.32
C THR A 85 -0.18 -1.80 11.52
N ILE A 86 0.72 -0.84 11.74
CA ILE A 86 1.53 -0.78 12.95
C ILE A 86 0.74 -0.07 14.04
N VAL A 87 0.61 -0.70 15.20
CA VAL A 87 -0.02 -0.14 16.39
C VAL A 87 1.01 -0.10 17.51
N TYR A 88 1.16 1.07 18.12
CA TYR A 88 2.03 1.23 19.27
C TYR A 88 1.22 0.99 20.56
N GLU A 89 1.67 0.02 21.35
CA GLU A 89 1.11 -0.28 22.66
C GLU A 89 2.26 -0.46 23.63
N TYR A 90 2.46 0.54 24.51
CA TYR A 90 3.64 0.64 25.36
C TYR A 90 3.98 -0.70 26.05
N PRO A 91 5.23 -1.19 25.95
CA PRO A 91 6.41 -0.60 25.30
C PRO A 91 6.63 -1.05 23.83
N ASN A 92 5.74 -1.87 23.27
CA ASN A 92 5.97 -2.60 22.02
C ASN A 92 5.23 -2.03 20.81
N PHE A 93 5.76 -2.30 19.63
CA PHE A 93 5.11 -2.11 18.34
C PHE A 93 4.50 -3.44 17.89
N LYS A 94 3.18 -3.43 17.66
CA LYS A 94 2.40 -4.58 17.21
C LYS A 94 2.02 -4.41 15.74
N ILE A 95 2.05 -5.50 14.99
CA ILE A 95 1.59 -5.54 13.59
C ILE A 95 0.25 -6.25 13.52
N TRP A 96 -0.77 -5.54 13.10
CA TRP A 96 -2.12 -6.08 12.86
C TRP A 96 -2.37 -6.21 11.37
N ALA A 97 -2.84 -7.37 10.94
CA ALA A 97 -3.13 -7.69 9.55
C ALA A 97 -4.62 -7.93 9.35
N GLY A 98 -5.15 -7.37 8.25
CA GLY A 98 -6.52 -7.60 7.79
C GLY A 98 -7.59 -6.98 8.69
N SER A 99 -8.84 -7.20 8.30
CA SER A 99 -10.02 -6.73 9.01
C SER A 99 -11.23 -7.59 8.65
N PHE A 100 -11.43 -8.66 9.41
CA PHE A 100 -12.39 -9.72 9.08
C PHE A 100 -13.71 -9.52 9.83
N THR A 101 -14.83 -9.77 9.15
CA THR A 101 -16.16 -9.59 9.76
C THR A 101 -16.52 -10.77 10.66
N THR A 102 -16.22 -11.97 10.19
CA THR A 102 -16.54 -13.20 10.91
C THR A 102 -15.26 -13.87 11.40
N ARG A 103 -15.41 -14.67 12.45
CA ARG A 103 -14.31 -15.49 12.96
C ARG A 103 -13.84 -16.51 11.92
N LEU A 104 -14.77 -17.08 11.14
CA LEU A 104 -14.47 -18.05 10.09
C LEU A 104 -13.57 -17.46 8.98
N GLU A 105 -13.83 -16.23 8.55
CA GLU A 105 -12.95 -15.50 7.61
C GLU A 105 -11.56 -15.31 8.20
N ALA A 106 -11.49 -14.89 9.47
CA ALA A 106 -10.23 -14.68 10.16
C ALA A 106 -9.44 -16.00 10.30
N ASP A 107 -10.10 -17.11 10.60
CA ASP A 107 -9.48 -18.44 10.74
C ASP A 107 -8.90 -18.93 9.40
N ARG A 108 -9.62 -18.71 8.29
CA ARG A 108 -9.11 -19.01 6.94
C ARG A 108 -7.85 -18.22 6.64
N ALA A 109 -7.88 -16.91 6.84
CA ALA A 109 -6.72 -16.05 6.63
C ALA A 109 -5.56 -16.40 7.58
N LEU A 110 -5.85 -16.72 8.84
CA LEU A 110 -4.84 -17.12 9.82
C LEU A 110 -4.11 -18.38 9.39
N LYS A 111 -4.81 -19.36 8.83
CA LYS A 111 -4.19 -20.59 8.31
C LYS A 111 -3.11 -20.27 7.28
N GLU A 112 -3.40 -19.35 6.37
CA GLU A 112 -2.46 -18.91 5.33
C GLU A 112 -1.30 -18.10 5.92
N VAL A 113 -1.59 -17.15 6.81
CA VAL A 113 -0.58 -16.30 7.46
C VAL A 113 0.37 -17.12 8.33
N LYS A 114 -0.11 -18.17 8.99
CA LYS A 114 0.70 -19.03 9.86
C LYS A 114 1.81 -19.78 9.15
N HIS A 115 1.72 -19.97 7.83
CA HIS A 115 2.81 -20.57 7.05
C HIS A 115 4.07 -19.71 7.06
N THR A 116 3.93 -18.38 7.01
CA THR A 116 5.07 -17.45 7.06
C THR A 116 5.32 -16.89 8.46
N PHE A 117 4.26 -16.78 9.28
CA PHE A 117 4.30 -16.19 10.61
C PHE A 117 3.67 -17.15 11.65
N PRO A 118 4.42 -18.13 12.16
CA PRO A 118 3.89 -19.16 13.05
C PRO A 118 3.27 -18.62 14.36
N GLY A 119 3.79 -17.49 14.85
CA GLY A 119 3.30 -16.80 16.05
C GLY A 119 2.04 -15.97 15.84
N ALA A 120 1.46 -15.97 14.64
CA ALA A 120 0.27 -15.19 14.36
C ALA A 120 -0.97 -15.74 15.09
N PHE A 121 -1.83 -14.84 15.57
CA PHE A 121 -3.09 -15.21 16.22
C PHE A 121 -4.19 -14.19 15.94
N ILE A 122 -5.45 -14.65 16.02
CA ILE A 122 -6.63 -13.81 15.85
C ILE A 122 -6.99 -13.18 17.19
N PHE A 123 -7.31 -11.89 17.16
CA PHE A 123 -7.87 -11.18 18.29
C PHE A 123 -8.90 -10.17 17.81
N LYS A 124 -9.65 -9.61 18.76
CA LYS A 124 -10.62 -8.55 18.52
C LYS A 124 -10.17 -7.32 19.31
N PRO A 125 -9.82 -6.20 18.66
CA PRO A 125 -9.41 -5.01 19.38
C PRO A 125 -10.56 -4.50 20.24
N LYS A 126 -10.27 -4.14 21.49
CA LYS A 126 -11.27 -3.51 22.36
C LYS A 126 -11.50 -2.09 21.88
N LYS A 127 -12.74 -1.60 21.97
CA LYS A 127 -13.04 -0.20 21.74
C LYS A 127 -12.42 0.61 22.87
N ASP A 128 -11.50 1.50 22.56
CA ASP A 128 -11.06 2.50 23.53
C ASP A 128 -12.28 3.39 23.82
N PHE A 129 -12.83 3.28 25.03
CA PHE A 129 -13.79 4.24 25.55
C PHE A 129 -13.01 5.52 25.85
N LYS A 130 -12.89 6.38 24.85
CA LYS A 130 -12.36 7.73 25.00
C LYS A 130 -13.49 8.68 25.38
#